data_AF-A0A1B6MAQ9-F1
#
_entry.id   AF-A0A1B6MAQ9-F1
#
_cell.length_a   1.000
_cell.length_b   1.000
_cell.length_c   1.000
_cell.angle_alpha   90.00
_cell.angle_beta   90.00
_cell.angle_gamma   90.00
#
_symmetry.space_group_name_H-M   'P 1'
#
loop_
_entity.id
_entity.type
_entity.pdbx_description
1 polymer ?
#
loop_
_entity_poly.entity_id
_entity_poly.type
_entity_poly.pdbx_seq_one_letter_code
_entity_poly.pdbx_strand_id
1 'polypeptide(L)'
;VLGIHGLIPPRFKTQEEQLELCRLSVARYEEDLNKYIYLMGLQDRNERLFYRFMSENVDTLMPIVYTPTVGLACQKYGMIYRRPRGLFITIHDKGHIYDVLKNWPEQDVRAIVV
;
A
#
# COMPACT_ATOMS: atom_id res chain seq x y z
N VAL A 1 -17.32 18.79 -12.29
CA VAL A 1 -17.13 17.39 -12.76
C VAL A 1 -15.64 17.06 -12.70
N LEU A 2 -15.24 15.87 -12.27
CA LEU A 2 -13.84 15.52 -11.95
C LEU A 2 -12.90 15.31 -13.17
N GLY A 3 -13.38 15.42 -14.41
CA GLY A 3 -12.52 15.34 -15.61
C GLY A 3 -12.00 13.95 -15.99
N ILE A 4 -12.62 12.86 -15.52
CA ILE A 4 -12.12 11.48 -15.68
C ILE A 4 -12.80 10.65 -16.78
N HIS A 5 -13.79 11.19 -17.49
CA HIS A 5 -14.50 10.47 -18.55
C HIS A 5 -13.55 10.12 -19.71
N GLY A 6 -13.52 8.86 -20.13
CA GLY A 6 -12.58 8.37 -21.17
C GLY A 6 -11.24 7.86 -20.63
N LEU A 7 -10.89 8.14 -19.36
CA LEU A 7 -9.66 7.65 -18.72
C LEU A 7 -9.84 6.30 -17.99
N ILE A 8 -11.08 5.84 -17.89
CA ILE A 8 -11.46 4.58 -17.26
C ILE A 8 -12.38 3.79 -18.19
N PRO A 9 -12.33 2.44 -18.16
CA PRO A 9 -13.27 1.62 -18.91
C PRO A 9 -14.73 1.99 -18.59
N PRO A 10 -15.67 1.84 -19.55
CA PRO A 10 -17.09 2.18 -19.36
C PRO A 10 -17.83 1.12 -18.52
N ARG A 11 -17.21 0.65 -17.43
CA ARG A 11 -17.76 -0.34 -16.51
C ARG A 11 -17.62 0.19 -15.09
N PHE A 12 -18.75 0.56 -14.51
CA PHE A 12 -18.86 0.86 -13.10
C PHE A 12 -18.88 -0.44 -12.31
N LYS A 13 -18.11 -0.49 -11.22
CA LYS A 13 -18.11 -1.61 -10.27
C LYS A 13 -18.49 -1.13 -8.89
N THR A 14 -19.33 -1.88 -8.18
CA THR A 14 -19.57 -1.65 -6.76
C THR A 14 -18.32 -1.99 -5.95
N GLN A 15 -18.29 -1.57 -4.68
CA GLN A 15 -17.15 -1.90 -3.80
C GLN A 15 -17.07 -3.42 -3.59
N GLU A 16 -18.20 -4.12 -3.52
CA GLU A 16 -18.31 -5.57 -3.39
C GLU A 16 -17.73 -6.30 -4.62
N GLU A 17 -18.04 -5.84 -5.84
CA GLU A 17 -17.43 -6.38 -7.06
C GLU A 17 -15.91 -6.16 -7.09
N GLN A 18 -15.42 -5.03 -6.57
CA GLN A 18 -13.98 -4.76 -6.46
C GLN A 18 -13.31 -5.67 -5.42
N LEU A 19 -13.95 -5.88 -4.27
CA LEU A 19 -13.46 -6.79 -3.22
C LEU A 19 -13.35 -8.22 -3.72
N GLU A 20 -14.31 -8.68 -4.52
CA GLU A 20 -14.26 -10.02 -5.11
C GLU A 20 -13.07 -10.19 -6.05
N LEU A 21 -12.77 -9.18 -6.87
CA LEU A 21 -11.56 -9.18 -7.69
C LEU A 21 -10.28 -9.20 -6.84
N CYS A 22 -10.27 -8.55 -5.68
CA CYS A 22 -9.17 -8.62 -4.73
C CYS A 22 -9.00 -10.04 -4.16
N ARG A 23 -10.09 -10.70 -3.74
CA ARG A 23 -10.05 -12.09 -3.27
C ARG A 23 -9.46 -13.03 -4.32
N LEU A 24 -9.98 -12.97 -5.54
CA LEU A 24 -9.49 -13.78 -6.67
C LEU A 24 -8.02 -13.48 -7.00
N SER A 25 -7.60 -12.22 -6.92
CA SER A 25 -6.21 -11.83 -7.20
C SER A 25 -5.24 -12.33 -6.13
N VAL A 26 -5.61 -12.25 -4.85
CA VAL A 26 -4.77 -12.74 -3.75
C VAL A 26 -4.70 -14.27 -3.77
N ALA A 27 -5.83 -14.95 -3.98
CA ALA A 27 -5.91 -16.41 -4.03
C ALA A 27 -5.07 -17.04 -5.15
N ARG A 28 -4.78 -16.29 -6.22
CA ARG A 28 -3.91 -16.73 -7.32
C ARG A 28 -2.42 -16.81 -6.96
N TYR A 29 -1.98 -16.14 -5.89
CA TYR A 29 -0.58 -16.18 -5.48
C TYR A 29 -0.37 -17.30 -4.46
N GLU A 30 0.58 -18.18 -4.72
CA GLU A 30 0.96 -19.24 -3.79
C GLU A 30 1.88 -18.67 -2.69
N GLU A 31 2.92 -17.96 -3.09
CA GLU A 31 3.89 -17.35 -2.17
C GLU A 31 3.33 -16.10 -1.46
N ASP A 32 3.54 -16.04 -0.15
CA ASP A 32 3.08 -14.92 0.67
C ASP A 32 3.76 -13.59 0.31
N LEU A 33 5.01 -13.61 -0.15
CA LEU A 33 5.69 -12.40 -0.63
C LEU A 33 4.97 -11.78 -1.84
N ASN A 34 4.44 -12.61 -2.74
CA ASN A 34 3.69 -12.12 -3.90
C ASN A 34 2.33 -11.55 -3.48
N LYS A 35 1.66 -12.15 -2.49
CA LYS A 35 0.46 -11.58 -1.86
C LYS A 35 0.76 -10.23 -1.21
N TYR A 36 1.86 -10.11 -0.48
CA TYR A 36 2.31 -8.84 0.12
C TYR A 36 2.50 -7.76 -0.94
N ILE A 37 3.23 -8.06 -2.03
CA ILE A 37 3.45 -7.12 -3.13
C ILE A 37 2.13 -6.66 -3.77
N TYR A 38 1.18 -7.59 -3.95
CA TYR A 38 -0.15 -7.26 -4.45
C TYR A 38 -0.89 -6.29 -3.51
N LEU A 39 -0.90 -6.59 -2.21
CA LEU A 39 -1.60 -5.81 -1.19
C LEU A 39 -1.00 -4.40 -1.02
N MET A 40 0.32 -4.27 -1.00
CA MET A 40 0.98 -2.95 -0.99
C MET A 40 0.66 -2.15 -2.26
N GLY A 41 0.64 -2.82 -3.42
CA GLY A 41 0.22 -2.19 -4.67
C GLY A 41 -1.25 -1.78 -4.67
N LEU A 42 -2.13 -2.50 -3.97
CA LEU A 42 -3.53 -2.11 -3.79
C LEU A 42 -3.62 -0.84 -2.93
N GLN A 43 -2.89 -0.80 -1.81
CA GLN A 43 -2.80 0.37 -0.94
C GLN A 43 -2.33 1.61 -1.71
N ASP A 44 -1.38 1.47 -2.64
CA ASP A 44 -0.86 2.56 -3.48
C ASP A 44 -1.86 3.12 -4.50
N ARG A 45 -2.86 2.32 -4.88
CA ARG A 45 -3.82 2.70 -5.93
C ARG A 45 -5.17 3.12 -5.36
N ASN A 46 -5.62 2.45 -4.32
CA ASN A 46 -6.92 2.68 -3.70
C ASN A 46 -6.85 2.29 -2.22
N GLU A 47 -6.44 3.25 -1.39
CA GLU A 47 -6.28 3.08 0.04
C GLU A 47 -7.58 2.66 0.74
N ARG A 48 -8.73 3.23 0.33
CA ARG A 48 -10.04 2.86 0.88
C ARG A 48 -10.39 1.39 0.62
N LEU A 49 -10.14 0.92 -0.60
CA LEU A 49 -10.39 -0.48 -0.96
C LEU A 49 -9.41 -1.42 -0.23
N PHE A 50 -8.15 -1.03 -0.07
CA PHE A 50 -7.17 -1.78 0.72
C PHE A 50 -7.65 -1.98 2.15
N TYR A 51 -7.99 -0.91 2.87
CA TYR A 51 -8.42 -1.03 4.27
C TYR A 51 -9.77 -1.75 4.40
N ARG A 52 -10.69 -1.57 3.45
CA ARG A 52 -11.93 -2.36 3.42
C ARG A 52 -11.63 -3.85 3.29
N PHE A 53 -10.79 -4.21 2.32
CA PHE A 53 -10.41 -5.61 2.07
C PHE A 53 -9.70 -6.23 3.27
N MET A 54 -8.75 -5.52 3.88
CA MET A 54 -8.07 -5.94 5.10
C MET A 54 -9.06 -6.15 6.25
N SER A 55 -9.99 -5.22 6.47
CA SER A 55 -10.93 -5.27 7.59
C SER A 55 -11.88 -6.48 7.56
N GLU A 56 -12.24 -6.98 6.36
CA GLU A 56 -13.08 -8.16 6.20
C GLU A 56 -12.30 -9.49 6.33
N ASN A 57 -10.97 -9.44 6.28
CA ASN A 57 -10.11 -10.62 6.16
C ASN A 57 -8.88 -10.52 7.09
N VAL A 58 -9.02 -9.84 8.23
CA VAL A 58 -7.90 -9.53 9.15
C VAL A 58 -7.14 -10.79 9.52
N ASP A 59 -7.83 -11.84 9.94
CA ASP A 59 -7.20 -13.06 10.44
C ASP A 59 -6.29 -13.73 9.40
N THR A 60 -6.67 -13.70 8.12
CA THR A 60 -5.92 -14.35 7.05
C THR A 60 -4.87 -13.44 6.41
N LEU A 61 -5.09 -12.11 6.41
CA LEU A 61 -4.20 -11.17 5.73
C LEU A 61 -3.20 -10.48 6.66
N MET A 62 -3.44 -10.44 7.97
CA MET A 62 -2.48 -9.85 8.92
C MET A 62 -1.09 -10.52 8.85
N PRO A 63 -0.96 -11.87 8.78
CA PRO A 63 0.35 -12.51 8.62
C PRO A 63 1.05 -12.20 7.28
N ILE A 64 0.30 -11.72 6.29
CA ILE A 64 0.81 -11.33 4.98
C ILE A 64 1.36 -9.89 5.01
N VAL A 65 0.63 -8.93 5.58
CA VAL A 65 1.06 -7.53 5.61
C VAL A 65 1.97 -7.19 6.79
N TYR A 66 2.00 -8.04 7.81
CA TYR A 66 2.83 -7.91 9.00
C TYR A 66 3.69 -9.16 9.19
N THR A 67 4.05 -9.49 10.43
CA THR A 67 4.87 -10.66 10.73
C THR A 67 4.15 -11.97 10.38
N PRO A 68 4.82 -12.93 9.73
CA PRO A 68 6.26 -12.96 9.43
C PRO A 68 6.65 -12.33 8.08
N THR A 69 5.71 -12.18 7.15
CA THR A 69 5.98 -11.85 5.74
C THR A 69 6.64 -10.47 5.55
N VAL A 70 6.28 -9.48 6.37
CA VAL A 70 6.92 -8.15 6.33
C VAL A 70 8.43 -8.23 6.58
N GLY A 71 8.89 -9.18 7.40
CA GLY A 71 10.32 -9.40 7.63
C GLY A 71 11.05 -9.87 6.37
N LEU A 72 10.44 -10.78 5.61
CA LEU A 72 10.96 -11.22 4.32
C LEU A 72 10.92 -10.08 3.29
N ALA A 73 9.86 -9.26 3.30
CA ALA A 73 9.77 -8.08 2.46
C ALA A 73 10.88 -7.07 2.77
N CYS A 74 11.20 -6.84 4.04
CA CYS A 74 12.34 -6.01 4.46
C CYS A 74 13.68 -6.56 3.94
N GLN A 75 13.92 -7.86 4.10
CA GLN A 75 15.15 -8.51 3.59
C GLN A 75 15.30 -8.36 2.06
N LYS A 76 14.18 -8.35 1.33
CA LYS A 76 14.16 -8.26 -0.13
C LYS A 76 13.77 -6.86 -0.64
N TYR A 77 13.73 -5.84 0.23
CA TYR A 77 13.05 -4.57 -0.07
C TYR A 77 13.58 -3.90 -1.33
N GLY A 78 14.91 -3.86 -1.51
CA GLY A 78 15.53 -3.29 -2.71
C GLY A 78 15.14 -3.99 -4.01
N MET A 79 14.85 -5.29 -3.99
CA MET A 79 14.44 -6.05 -5.18
C MET A 79 12.96 -5.89 -5.50
N ILE A 80 12.11 -5.74 -4.49
CA ILE A 80 10.65 -5.66 -4.65
C ILE A 80 10.14 -4.21 -4.69
N TYR A 81 11.03 -3.23 -4.57
CA TYR A 81 10.71 -1.81 -4.55
C TYR A 81 9.97 -1.38 -5.83
N ARG A 82 8.86 -0.64 -5.67
CA ARG A 82 8.02 -0.17 -6.80
C ARG A 82 7.63 1.29 -6.67
N ARG A 83 7.07 1.66 -5.53
CA ARG A 83 6.67 3.03 -5.20
C ARG A 83 7.16 3.36 -3.78
N PRO A 84 7.67 4.58 -3.55
CA PRO A 84 8.06 4.99 -2.21
C PRO A 84 6.82 5.07 -1.31
N ARG A 85 6.97 4.61 -0.07
CA ARG A 85 6.02 4.84 1.03
C ARG A 85 6.78 5.34 2.24
N GLY A 86 6.19 6.32 2.91
CA GLY A 86 6.84 7.01 4.02
C GLY A 86 7.89 8.02 3.53
N LEU A 87 8.65 8.53 4.49
CA LEU A 87 9.67 9.54 4.27
C LEU A 87 11.03 8.95 4.64
N PHE A 88 12.02 9.14 3.78
CA PHE A 88 13.39 8.69 4.01
C PHE A 88 14.23 9.88 4.47
N ILE A 89 14.87 9.74 5.63
CA ILE A 89 15.80 10.74 6.18
C ILE A 89 17.12 10.02 6.43
N THR A 90 18.20 10.57 5.90
CA THR A 90 19.55 10.01 5.98
C THR A 90 20.43 10.84 6.92
N ILE A 91 21.62 10.31 7.24
CA ILE A 91 22.61 11.08 8.01
C ILE A 91 23.10 12.34 7.27
N HIS A 92 22.97 12.38 5.94
CA HIS A 92 23.39 13.50 5.10
C HIS A 92 22.38 14.67 5.12
N ASP A 93 21.16 14.44 5.61
CA ASP A 93 20.14 15.47 5.78
C ASP A 93 20.32 16.26 7.09
N LYS A 94 21.40 16.01 7.84
CA LYS A 94 21.72 16.72 9.08
C LYS A 94 21.82 18.23 8.82
N GLY A 95 21.00 19.01 9.53
CA GLY A 95 20.87 20.47 9.33
C GLY A 95 19.71 20.87 8.40
N HIS A 96 19.14 19.92 7.65
CA HIS A 96 18.07 20.13 6.67
C HIS A 96 16.84 19.24 6.88
N ILE A 97 16.76 18.51 8.01
CA ILE A 97 15.64 17.57 8.29
C ILE A 97 14.28 18.25 8.18
N TYR A 98 14.15 19.49 8.64
CA TYR A 98 12.89 20.23 8.55
C TYR A 98 12.46 20.51 7.10
N ASP A 99 13.41 20.73 6.21
CA ASP A 99 13.15 20.90 4.78
C ASP A 99 12.72 19.58 4.14
N VAL A 100 13.29 18.45 4.57
CA VAL A 100 12.87 17.11 4.13
C VAL A 100 11.44 16.81 4.60
N LEU A 101 11.10 17.11 5.86
CA LEU A 101 9.74 16.91 6.40
C LEU A 101 8.68 17.71 5.63
N LYS A 102 9.01 18.93 5.18
CA LYS A 102 8.10 19.76 4.38
C LYS A 102 7.73 19.18 3.01
N ASN A 103 8.49 18.21 2.51
CA ASN A 103 8.15 17.51 1.27
C ASN A 103 6.99 16.53 1.45
N TRP A 104 6.61 16.18 2.69
CA TRP A 104 5.46 15.32 2.93
C TRP A 104 4.15 16.06 2.58
N PRO A 105 3.25 15.45 1.78
CA PRO A 105 2.07 16.16 1.29
C PRO A 105 1.01 16.43 2.38
N GLU A 106 0.90 15.55 3.38
CA GLU A 106 -0.10 15.68 4.44
C GLU A 106 0.36 16.67 5.53
N GLN A 107 -0.45 17.70 5.76
CA GLN A 107 -0.10 18.79 6.67
C GLN A 107 -0.43 18.50 8.15
N ASP A 108 -1.42 17.64 8.41
CA ASP A 108 -1.89 17.33 9.77
C ASP A 108 -1.48 15.91 10.20
N VAL A 109 -0.18 15.69 10.36
CA VAL A 109 0.36 14.40 10.80
C VAL A 109 0.09 14.21 12.29
N ARG A 110 -0.70 13.17 12.63
CA ARG A 110 -1.10 12.86 14.02
C ARG A 110 -0.35 11.70 14.66
N ALA A 111 0.29 10.85 13.85
CA ALA A 111 1.02 9.68 14.31
C ALA A 111 2.25 9.43 13.44
N ILE A 112 3.37 9.05 14.07
CA ILE A 112 4.62 8.70 13.39
C ILE A 112 5.09 7.36 13.96
N VAL A 113 5.51 6.46 13.07
CA VAL A 113 6.26 5.25 13.39
C VAL A 113 7.64 5.42 12.75
N VAL A 114 8.71 5.28 13.55
CA VAL A 114 10.10 5.50 13.14
C VAL A 114 10.99 4.35 13.57
#